data_AF-A0A1C5L4L1-F1
#
_entry.id   AF-A0A1C5L4L1-F1
#
_cell.length_a   1.000
_cell.length_b   1.000
_cell.length_c   1.000
_cell.angle_alpha   90.00
_cell.angle_beta   90.00
_cell.angle_gamma   90.00
#
_symmetry.space_group_name_H-M   'P 1'
#
loop_
_entity.id
_entity.type
_entity.pdbx_description
1 polymer ?
#
loop_
_entity_poly.entity_id
_entity_poly.type
_entity_poly.pdbx_seq_one_letter_code
_entity_poly.pdbx_strand_id
1 'polypeptide(L)'
;MYEPSLMRGRDFKINDKITIHMPSVGDIIDYGEQKYFQLVYLFCSTSSDYKAQLDSVGIDWQKISDFEMFRQLFIGNKDQDMSILLGDMDTSGFMMAKDNISGEIVLHNRLTDTRIDHVVYETISQYLCAANGIEKHSEFAADEPTRIAMIEEARDNLEYQKIKRYEPHLAELVLSMACSSGFKADYFKAMDYPMSVFMNHVRKIQQIKSYDNTMHGVYAGTVEFGKIPKAQLDWTSKVD
;
A
#
# COMPACT_ATOMS: atom_id res chain seq x y z
N MET A 1 -10.11 0.06 -8.66
CA MET A 1 -9.48 0.66 -9.86
C MET A 1 -9.13 -0.42 -10.90
N TYR A 2 -9.53 -0.32 -12.17
CA TYR A 2 -8.93 -1.12 -13.26
C TYR A 2 -7.94 -0.22 -13.97
N GLU A 3 -6.67 -0.37 -13.64
CA GLU A 3 -5.61 0.42 -14.27
C GLU A 3 -4.77 -0.52 -15.16
N PRO A 4 -4.73 -0.32 -16.49
CA PRO A 4 -3.93 -1.15 -17.38
C PRO A 4 -2.44 -1.19 -17.03
N SER A 5 -1.91 -0.16 -16.36
CA SER A 5 -0.54 -0.11 -15.88
C SER A 5 -0.26 -1.18 -14.81
N LEU A 6 -1.17 -1.41 -13.87
CA LEU A 6 -1.05 -2.44 -12.82
C LEU A 6 -1.00 -3.86 -13.40
N MET A 7 -1.82 -4.12 -14.42
CA MET A 7 -1.86 -5.45 -15.07
C MET A 7 -0.65 -5.71 -15.95
N ARG A 8 -0.01 -4.64 -16.46
CA ARG A 8 1.16 -4.73 -17.34
C ARG A 8 2.48 -4.51 -16.60
N GLY A 9 2.42 -4.15 -15.32
CA GLY A 9 3.61 -3.83 -14.53
C GLY A 9 4.40 -2.66 -15.08
N ARG A 10 3.71 -1.65 -15.62
CA ARG A 10 4.34 -0.47 -16.20
C ARG A 10 4.25 0.71 -15.25
N ASP A 11 5.20 1.63 -15.42
CA ASP A 11 5.14 2.95 -14.83
C ASP A 11 3.78 3.62 -15.06
N PHE A 12 3.34 4.34 -14.04
CA PHE A 12 2.03 4.97 -14.02
C PHE A 12 2.19 6.48 -14.09
N LYS A 13 1.87 7.01 -15.28
CA LYS A 13 1.87 8.45 -15.54
C LYS A 13 0.59 9.07 -14.99
N ILE A 14 0.71 9.90 -13.95
CA ILE A 14 -0.41 10.63 -13.36
C ILE A 14 -0.68 11.92 -14.12
N ASN A 15 0.39 12.64 -14.46
CA ASN A 15 0.35 13.83 -15.30
C ASN A 15 1.71 14.02 -16.00
N ASP A 16 1.92 15.16 -16.66
CA ASP A 16 3.16 15.42 -17.40
C ASP A 16 4.42 15.58 -16.53
N LYS A 17 4.26 15.78 -15.22
CA LYS A 17 5.36 16.00 -14.27
C LYS A 17 5.54 14.87 -13.25
N ILE A 18 4.52 14.04 -13.05
CA ILE A 18 4.51 12.98 -12.04
C ILE A 18 4.27 11.64 -12.70
N THR A 19 5.26 10.75 -12.56
CA THR A 19 5.19 9.35 -12.95
C THR A 19 5.64 8.49 -11.77
N ILE A 20 4.86 7.45 -11.46
CA ILE A 20 5.23 6.46 -10.44
C ILE A 20 5.92 5.30 -11.16
N HIS A 21 7.16 5.03 -10.76
CA HIS A 21 7.93 3.90 -11.26
C HIS A 21 7.41 2.59 -10.66
N MET A 22 7.32 1.55 -11.48
CA MET A 22 6.94 0.20 -11.04
C MET A 22 8.17 -0.70 -11.00
N PRO A 23 8.83 -0.85 -9.83
CA PRO A 23 10.01 -1.69 -9.71
C PRO A 23 9.66 -3.18 -9.83
N SER A 24 10.65 -3.99 -10.23
CA SER A 24 10.57 -5.43 -10.08
C SER A 24 10.74 -5.85 -8.62
N VAL A 25 10.37 -7.09 -8.31
CA VAL A 25 10.59 -7.65 -6.97
C VAL A 25 12.08 -7.70 -6.63
N GLY A 26 12.93 -8.03 -7.60
CA GLY A 26 14.39 -8.00 -7.46
C GLY A 26 14.90 -6.61 -7.10
N ASP A 27 14.44 -5.57 -7.82
CA ASP A 27 14.84 -4.18 -7.54
C ASP A 27 14.49 -3.75 -6.10
N ILE A 28 13.33 -4.19 -5.59
CA ILE A 28 12.90 -3.90 -4.21
C ILE A 28 13.83 -4.56 -3.19
N ILE A 29 14.23 -5.81 -3.44
CA ILE A 29 15.12 -6.55 -2.54
C ILE A 29 16.50 -5.89 -2.52
N ASP A 30 17.03 -5.50 -3.68
CA ASP A 30 18.32 -4.84 -3.82
C ASP A 30 18.33 -3.43 -3.19
N TYR A 31 17.24 -2.67 -3.34
CA TYR A 31 17.05 -1.36 -2.70
C TYR A 31 16.94 -1.47 -1.18
N GLY A 32 16.39 -2.57 -0.70
CA GLY A 32 16.08 -2.85 0.70
C GLY A 32 14.58 -2.83 0.94
N GLU A 33 14.02 -4.02 1.15
CA GLU A 33 12.58 -4.25 1.33
C GLU A 33 11.94 -3.33 2.39
N GLN A 34 12.60 -3.18 3.55
CA GLN A 34 12.10 -2.32 4.62
C GLN A 34 11.98 -0.86 4.18
N LYS A 35 13.01 -0.35 3.48
CA LYS A 35 13.03 1.04 3.02
C LYS A 35 11.96 1.26 1.96
N TYR A 36 11.81 0.32 1.04
CA TYR A 36 10.76 0.36 0.03
C TYR A 36 9.37 0.43 0.66
N PHE A 37 9.04 -0.48 1.59
CA PHE A 37 7.71 -0.46 2.21
C PHE A 37 7.50 0.77 3.09
N GLN A 38 8.52 1.29 3.79
CA GLN A 38 8.41 2.58 4.48
C GLN A 38 8.01 3.72 3.54
N LEU A 39 8.58 3.76 2.33
CA LEU A 39 8.19 4.73 1.31
C LEU A 39 6.78 4.49 0.77
N VAL A 40 6.39 3.24 0.55
CA VAL A 40 5.02 2.91 0.12
C VAL A 40 4.00 3.36 1.17
N TYR A 41 4.25 3.06 2.45
CA TYR A 41 3.37 3.45 3.56
C TYR A 41 3.27 4.97 3.76
N LEU A 42 4.28 5.74 3.32
CA LEU A 42 4.16 7.21 3.26
C LEU A 42 2.89 7.64 2.53
N PHE A 43 2.54 6.96 1.43
CA PHE A 43 1.36 7.24 0.61
C PHE A 43 0.15 6.41 1.01
N CYS A 44 0.36 5.18 1.48
CA CYS A 44 -0.70 4.19 1.68
C CYS A 44 -1.30 4.20 3.09
N SER A 45 -0.66 4.80 4.09
CA SER A 45 -1.20 4.82 5.45
C SER A 45 -2.39 5.75 5.63
N THR A 46 -3.22 5.43 6.61
CA THR A 46 -4.34 6.26 7.08
C THR A 46 -4.01 6.93 8.40
N SER A 47 -4.80 7.93 8.80
CA SER A 47 -4.68 8.53 10.14
C SER A 47 -4.82 7.49 11.26
N SER A 48 -5.57 6.42 11.04
CA SER A 48 -5.75 5.30 11.97
C SER A 48 -4.50 4.44 12.17
N ASP A 49 -3.53 4.48 11.26
CA ASP A 49 -2.23 3.83 11.44
C ASP A 49 -1.30 4.65 12.37
N TYR A 50 -1.60 5.94 12.55
CA TYR A 50 -0.77 6.90 13.27
C TYR A 50 -1.41 7.40 14.58
N LYS A 51 -2.37 6.66 15.16
CA LYS A 51 -3.12 7.08 16.37
C LYS A 51 -2.21 7.58 17.49
N ALA A 52 -1.19 6.79 17.85
CA ALA A 52 -0.28 7.12 18.94
C ALA A 52 0.62 8.32 18.63
N GLN A 53 1.12 8.43 17.40
CA GLN A 53 1.98 9.54 16.96
C GLN A 53 1.18 10.84 16.89
N LEU A 54 -0.04 10.81 16.35
CA LEU A 54 -0.92 11.97 16.28
C LEU A 54 -1.35 12.43 17.67
N ASP A 55 -1.70 11.50 18.57
CA ASP A 55 -2.04 11.84 19.95
C ASP A 55 -0.85 12.48 20.70
N SER A 56 0.38 12.03 20.44
CA SER A 56 1.59 12.60 21.06
C SER A 56 1.82 14.09 20.73
N VAL A 57 1.23 14.57 19.63
CA VAL A 57 1.26 15.98 19.22
C VAL A 57 -0.09 16.68 19.42
N GLY A 58 -1.02 16.04 20.14
CA GLY A 58 -2.33 16.60 20.48
C GLY A 58 -3.33 16.62 19.32
N ILE A 59 -3.12 15.81 18.28
CA ILE A 59 -4.01 15.71 17.12
C ILE A 59 -4.88 14.45 17.25
N ASP A 60 -6.20 14.63 17.16
CA ASP A 60 -7.15 13.52 17.10
C ASP A 60 -7.15 12.91 15.69
N TRP A 61 -6.78 11.63 15.57
CA TRP A 61 -6.70 10.94 14.27
C TRP A 61 -8.03 10.91 13.52
N GLN A 62 -9.15 10.99 14.24
CA GLN A 62 -10.49 10.98 13.63
C GLN A 62 -10.86 12.31 12.97
N LYS A 63 -10.07 13.37 13.21
CA LYS A 63 -10.36 14.74 12.74
C LYS A 63 -9.39 15.24 11.67
N ILE A 64 -8.26 14.55 11.48
CA ILE A 64 -7.30 14.83 10.43
C ILE A 64 -7.55 13.91 9.24
N SER A 65 -7.50 14.46 8.03
CA SER A 65 -7.59 13.64 6.82
C SER A 65 -6.25 12.99 6.47
N ASP A 66 -6.31 11.86 5.77
CA ASP A 66 -5.11 11.14 5.30
C ASP A 66 -4.23 12.03 4.42
N PHE A 67 -4.82 12.91 3.59
CA PHE A 67 -4.05 13.86 2.79
C PHE A 67 -3.31 14.87 3.67
N GLU A 68 -3.95 15.44 4.70
CA GLU A 68 -3.30 16.38 5.60
C GLU A 68 -2.12 15.75 6.33
N MET A 69 -2.28 14.51 6.79
CA MET A 69 -1.22 13.72 7.41
C MET A 69 -0.10 13.42 6.41
N PHE A 70 -0.43 12.94 5.21
CA PHE A 70 0.52 12.67 4.14
C PHE A 70 1.40 13.88 3.85
N ARG A 71 0.85 15.10 3.75
CA ARG A 71 1.65 16.30 3.50
C ARG A 71 2.73 16.52 4.55
N GLN A 72 2.42 16.29 5.83
CA GLN A 72 3.40 16.43 6.91
C GLN A 72 4.49 15.37 6.82
N LEU A 73 4.09 14.11 6.63
CA LEU A 73 5.03 13.00 6.50
C LEU A 73 5.93 13.18 5.27
N PHE A 74 5.36 13.58 4.13
CA PHE A 74 6.10 13.79 2.89
C PHE A 74 7.15 14.88 3.07
N ILE A 75 6.80 16.03 3.66
CA ILE A 75 7.77 17.10 3.93
C ILE A 75 8.88 16.63 4.87
N GLY A 76 8.55 15.86 5.91
CA GLY A 76 9.54 15.31 6.83
C GLY A 76 10.51 14.31 6.18
N ASN A 77 10.10 13.67 5.08
CA ASN A 77 10.88 12.65 4.39
C ASN A 77 11.39 13.08 3.01
N LYS A 78 11.09 14.30 2.54
CA LYS A 78 11.32 14.74 1.14
C LYS A 78 12.78 14.65 0.67
N ASP A 79 13.73 14.64 1.59
CA ASP A 79 15.17 14.57 1.31
C ASP A 79 15.70 13.11 1.34
N GLN A 80 14.85 12.13 1.61
CA GLN A 80 15.18 10.71 1.47
C GLN A 80 15.23 10.32 -0.01
N ASP A 81 16.00 9.26 -0.29
CA ASP A 81 15.94 8.61 -1.60
C ASP A 81 14.54 8.02 -1.81
N MET A 82 13.84 8.48 -2.84
CA MET A 82 12.53 7.97 -3.27
C MET A 82 12.56 7.49 -4.72
N SER A 83 13.75 7.35 -5.30
CA SER A 83 13.93 7.06 -6.74
C SER A 83 13.28 5.75 -7.17
N ILE A 84 13.22 4.75 -6.28
CA ILE A 84 12.53 3.48 -6.56
C ILE A 84 11.03 3.64 -6.85
N LEU A 85 10.37 4.68 -6.32
CA LEU A 85 8.95 4.98 -6.58
C LEU A 85 8.75 6.17 -7.50
N LEU A 86 9.60 7.19 -7.40
CA LEU A 86 9.40 8.49 -8.05
C LEU A 86 10.39 8.76 -9.20
N GLY A 87 11.27 7.80 -9.50
CA GLY A 87 12.28 7.90 -10.56
C GLY A 87 13.16 9.14 -10.37
N ASP A 88 13.26 9.94 -11.44
CA ASP A 88 14.09 11.15 -11.49
C ASP A 88 13.38 12.40 -10.92
N MET A 89 12.21 12.26 -10.29
CA MET A 89 11.51 13.42 -9.74
C MET A 89 12.27 14.01 -8.55
N ASP A 90 12.67 15.27 -8.68
CA ASP A 90 13.25 16.02 -7.56
C ASP A 90 12.19 16.26 -6.47
N THR A 91 12.44 15.73 -5.27
CA THR A 91 11.58 15.88 -4.10
C THR A 91 12.02 17.00 -3.15
N SER A 92 13.24 17.51 -3.29
CA SER A 92 13.86 18.42 -2.33
C SER A 92 13.17 19.80 -2.26
N GLY A 93 12.64 20.26 -3.40
CA GLY A 93 11.99 21.56 -3.54
C GLY A 93 10.53 21.63 -3.10
N PHE A 94 9.93 20.52 -2.64
CA PHE A 94 8.54 20.50 -2.19
C PHE A 94 8.34 21.24 -0.87
N MET A 95 7.27 22.02 -0.82
CA MET A 95 6.81 22.70 0.38
C MET A 95 5.28 22.84 0.41
N MET A 96 4.74 23.07 1.60
CA MET A 96 3.32 23.38 1.75
C MET A 96 3.03 24.79 1.23
N ALA A 97 2.04 24.89 0.33
CA ALA A 97 1.58 26.13 -0.25
C ALA A 97 0.05 26.19 -0.23
N LYS A 98 -0.52 27.38 -0.06
CA LYS A 98 -1.97 27.57 -0.17
C LYS A 98 -2.33 27.75 -1.63
N ASP A 99 -3.26 26.94 -2.13
CA ASP A 99 -3.79 27.10 -3.47
C ASP A 99 -4.64 28.37 -3.55
N ASN A 100 -4.37 29.22 -4.52
CA ASN A 100 -5.08 30.49 -4.69
C ASN A 100 -6.51 30.30 -5.20
N ILE A 101 -6.80 29.15 -5.82
CA ILE A 101 -8.13 28.85 -6.39
C ILE A 101 -9.01 28.17 -5.35
N SER A 102 -8.60 27.02 -4.80
CA SER A 102 -9.40 26.26 -3.84
C SER A 102 -9.27 26.77 -2.39
N GLY A 103 -8.19 27.48 -2.07
CA GLY A 103 -7.83 27.83 -0.70
C GLY A 103 -7.26 26.69 0.13
N GLU A 104 -7.16 25.48 -0.45
CA GLU A 104 -6.63 24.27 0.19
C GLU A 104 -5.09 24.34 0.30
N ILE A 105 -4.53 23.68 1.30
CA ILE A 105 -3.07 23.52 1.40
C ILE A 105 -2.64 22.35 0.50
N VAL A 106 -1.66 22.56 -0.35
CA VAL A 106 -1.12 21.54 -1.28
C VAL A 106 0.39 21.46 -1.14
N LEU A 107 0.99 20.41 -1.71
CA LEU A 107 2.45 20.35 -1.87
C LEU A 107 2.83 20.93 -3.23
N HIS A 108 3.73 21.91 -3.25
CA HIS A 108 4.26 22.52 -4.46
C HIS A 108 5.77 22.47 -4.44
N ASN A 109 6.38 21.92 -5.49
CA ASN A 109 7.80 21.98 -5.73
C ASN A 109 8.14 23.27 -6.48
N ARG A 110 8.87 24.18 -5.83
CA ARG A 110 9.24 25.47 -6.44
C ARG A 110 10.29 25.37 -7.55
N LEU A 111 11.07 24.28 -7.59
CA LEU A 111 12.15 24.07 -8.55
C LEU A 111 11.62 23.52 -9.88
N THR A 112 10.69 22.57 -9.81
CA THR A 112 10.14 21.85 -10.98
C THR A 112 8.72 22.31 -11.33
N ASP A 113 8.12 23.16 -10.50
CA ASP A 113 6.72 23.58 -10.57
C ASP A 113 5.74 22.39 -10.55
N THR A 114 6.12 21.30 -9.88
CA THR A 114 5.27 20.12 -9.70
C THR A 114 4.32 20.33 -8.52
N ARG A 115 3.05 19.95 -8.68
CA ARG A 115 2.01 20.09 -7.64
C ARG A 115 1.41 18.73 -7.30
N ILE A 116 1.26 18.46 -6.00
CA ILE A 116 0.50 17.34 -5.46
C ILE A 116 -0.63 17.93 -4.61
N ASP A 117 -1.84 17.88 -5.17
CA ASP A 117 -3.09 18.16 -4.45
C ASP A 117 -3.76 16.85 -3.98
N HIS A 118 -4.94 16.97 -3.38
CA HIS A 118 -5.69 15.83 -2.87
C HIS A 118 -5.98 14.78 -3.95
N VAL A 119 -6.33 15.19 -5.17
CA VAL A 119 -6.68 14.26 -6.26
C VAL A 119 -5.45 13.51 -6.75
N VAL A 120 -4.33 14.22 -6.92
CA VAL A 120 -3.05 13.61 -7.28
C VAL A 120 -2.60 12.64 -6.18
N TYR A 121 -2.68 13.03 -4.91
CA TYR A 121 -2.37 12.16 -3.77
C TYR A 121 -3.22 10.88 -3.78
N GLU A 122 -4.55 11.01 -3.86
CA GLU A 122 -5.46 9.86 -3.87
C GLU A 122 -5.14 8.91 -5.03
N THR A 123 -4.83 9.46 -6.20
CA THR A 123 -4.47 8.69 -7.39
C THR A 123 -3.17 7.89 -7.18
N ILE A 124 -2.14 8.52 -6.60
CA ILE A 124 -0.88 7.84 -6.23
C ILE A 124 -1.14 6.75 -5.21
N SER A 125 -1.87 7.11 -4.15
CA SER A 125 -2.12 6.25 -3.01
C SER A 125 -2.88 4.99 -3.41
N GLN A 126 -3.96 5.13 -4.19
CA GLN A 126 -4.75 4.00 -4.70
C GLN A 126 -3.93 3.10 -5.62
N TYR A 127 -3.09 3.69 -6.48
CA TYR A 127 -2.21 2.92 -7.35
C TYR A 127 -1.19 2.10 -6.55
N LEU A 128 -0.50 2.72 -5.59
CA LEU A 128 0.51 2.06 -4.76
C LEU A 128 -0.11 0.99 -3.86
N CYS A 129 -1.28 1.25 -3.26
CA CYS A 129 -2.05 0.25 -2.50
C CYS A 129 -2.36 -0.97 -3.37
N ALA A 130 -2.93 -0.74 -4.55
CA ALA A 130 -3.33 -1.81 -5.45
C ALA A 130 -2.12 -2.62 -5.95
N ALA A 131 -1.01 -1.96 -6.27
CA ALA A 131 0.23 -2.58 -6.72
C ALA A 131 0.88 -3.46 -5.66
N ASN A 132 0.84 -3.02 -4.39
CA ASN A 132 1.60 -3.68 -3.32
C ASN A 132 0.79 -4.67 -2.49
N GLY A 133 -0.50 -4.85 -2.75
CA GLY A 133 -1.29 -5.74 -1.88
C GLY A 133 -1.90 -5.06 -0.65
N ILE A 134 -1.82 -3.74 -0.54
CA ILE A 134 -2.11 -3.03 0.71
C ILE A 134 -3.56 -2.56 0.71
N GLU A 135 -4.29 -2.92 1.76
CA GLU A 135 -5.60 -2.39 2.07
C GLU A 135 -5.48 -1.25 3.09
N LYS A 136 -6.24 -0.18 2.88
CA LYS A 136 -6.35 0.92 3.83
C LYS A 136 -7.43 0.59 4.84
N HIS A 137 -7.10 0.67 6.12
CA HIS A 137 -8.06 0.51 7.20
C HIS A 137 -8.22 1.82 7.96
N SER A 138 -9.44 2.35 7.99
CA SER A 138 -9.80 3.52 8.78
C SER A 138 -10.74 3.10 9.89
N GLU A 139 -10.39 3.47 11.12
CA GLU A 139 -11.11 3.09 12.32
C GLU A 139 -11.47 4.33 13.14
N PHE A 140 -12.69 4.32 13.66
CA PHE A 140 -13.26 5.38 14.48
C PHE A 140 -13.72 4.79 15.81
N ALA A 141 -13.45 5.52 16.89
CA ALA A 141 -13.91 5.16 18.22
C ALA A 141 -15.37 5.59 18.40
N ALA A 142 -16.19 4.72 19.00
CA ALA A 142 -17.58 5.04 19.28
C ALA A 142 -17.75 6.04 20.44
N ASP A 143 -16.84 5.98 21.41
CA ASP A 143 -16.84 6.84 22.59
C ASP A 143 -15.41 7.16 23.07
N GLU A 144 -15.32 8.06 24.04
CA GLU A 144 -14.04 8.53 24.61
C GLU A 144 -13.23 7.42 25.30
N PRO A 145 -13.81 6.52 26.11
CA PRO A 145 -13.08 5.37 26.65
C PRO A 145 -12.47 4.48 25.56
N THR A 146 -13.23 4.16 24.52
CA THR A 146 -12.75 3.36 23.38
C THR A 146 -11.61 4.09 22.66
N ARG A 147 -11.74 5.41 22.50
CA ARG A 147 -10.71 6.26 21.88
C ARG A 147 -9.38 6.13 22.61
N ILE A 148 -9.39 6.23 23.94
CA ILE A 148 -8.19 6.12 24.78
C ILE A 148 -7.59 4.71 24.68
N ALA A 149 -8.43 3.67 24.73
CA ALA A 149 -7.96 2.28 24.63
C ALA A 149 -7.25 2.00 23.30
N MET A 150 -7.79 2.48 22.18
CA MET A 150 -7.17 2.33 20.85
C MET A 150 -5.84 3.07 20.73
N ILE A 151 -5.70 4.24 21.37
CA ILE A 151 -4.42 4.97 21.40
C ILE A 151 -3.38 4.16 22.18
N GLU A 152 -3.76 3.61 23.34
CA GLU A 152 -2.83 2.88 24.19
C GLU A 152 -2.36 1.59 23.52
N GLU A 153 -3.27 0.84 22.89
CA GLU A 153 -2.92 -0.33 22.07
C GLU A 153 -1.97 0.06 20.91
N ALA A 154 -2.23 1.20 20.26
CA ALA A 154 -1.34 1.70 19.21
C ALA A 154 0.05 2.06 19.75
N ARG A 155 0.17 2.58 20.98
CA ARG A 155 1.46 2.86 21.63
C ARG A 155 2.22 1.58 21.92
N ASP A 156 1.57 0.61 22.54
CA ASP A 156 2.16 -0.70 22.86
C ASP A 156 2.68 -1.38 21.59
N ASN A 157 1.89 -1.36 20.51
CA ASN A 157 2.26 -1.91 19.21
C ASN A 157 3.50 -1.20 18.62
N LEU A 158 3.60 0.12 18.74
CA LEU A 158 4.79 0.86 18.28
C LEU A 158 6.03 0.53 19.10
N GLU A 159 5.91 0.39 20.42
CA GLU A 159 7.02 -0.01 21.27
C GLU A 159 7.51 -1.42 20.93
N TYR A 160 6.57 -2.34 20.72
CA TYR A 160 6.86 -3.69 20.25
C TYR A 160 7.56 -3.70 18.88
N GLN A 161 7.12 -2.87 17.94
CA GLN A 161 7.75 -2.76 16.63
C GLN A 161 9.17 -2.19 16.69
N LYS A 162 9.47 -1.29 17.63
CA LYS A 162 10.84 -0.73 17.81
C LYS A 162 11.84 -1.80 18.27
N ILE A 163 11.40 -2.75 19.09
CA ILE A 163 12.26 -3.83 19.60
C ILE A 163 12.32 -5.03 18.63
N LYS A 164 11.30 -5.21 17.80
CA LYS A 164 11.23 -6.32 16.85
C LYS A 164 12.22 -6.09 15.71
N ARG A 165 13.05 -7.10 15.42
CA ARG A 165 13.92 -7.09 14.25
C ARG A 165 13.07 -7.20 12.99
N TYR A 166 13.37 -6.36 11.99
CA TYR A 166 12.75 -6.47 10.67
C TYR A 166 13.19 -7.78 10.00
N GLU A 167 12.21 -8.55 9.52
CA GLU A 167 12.40 -9.80 8.80
C GLU A 167 11.90 -9.59 7.36
N PRO A 168 12.81 -9.58 6.36
CA PRO A 168 12.42 -9.50 4.96
C PRO A 168 11.55 -10.70 4.57
N HIS A 169 10.37 -10.44 4.01
CA HIS A 169 9.41 -11.49 3.67
C HIS A 169 9.20 -11.61 2.16
N LEU A 170 9.59 -10.60 1.37
CA LEU A 170 9.31 -10.59 -0.07
C LEU A 170 10.02 -11.73 -0.79
N ALA A 171 11.29 -12.02 -0.45
CA ALA A 171 12.01 -13.14 -1.02
C ALA A 171 11.39 -14.50 -0.66
N GLU A 172 10.91 -14.65 0.58
CA GLU A 172 10.21 -15.85 1.04
C GLU A 172 8.86 -16.03 0.33
N LEU A 173 8.15 -14.93 0.08
CA LEU A 173 6.92 -14.92 -0.68
C LEU A 173 7.16 -15.33 -2.14
N VAL A 174 8.23 -14.81 -2.78
CA VAL A 174 8.65 -15.24 -4.12
C VAL A 174 8.96 -16.73 -4.16
N LEU A 175 9.71 -17.24 -3.18
CA LEU A 175 10.01 -18.66 -3.07
C LEU A 175 8.72 -19.50 -2.90
N SER A 176 7.82 -19.05 -2.03
CA SER A 176 6.54 -19.72 -1.78
C SER A 176 5.67 -19.77 -3.04
N MET A 177 5.72 -18.71 -3.86
CA MET A 177 5.05 -18.66 -5.15
C MET A 177 5.70 -19.59 -6.17
N ALA A 178 7.03 -19.57 -6.30
CA ALA A 178 7.78 -20.47 -7.17
C ALA A 178 7.51 -21.96 -6.86
N CYS A 179 7.29 -22.29 -5.58
CA CYS A 179 6.95 -23.64 -5.13
C CYS A 179 5.44 -23.97 -5.21
N SER A 180 4.58 -22.98 -5.45
CA SER A 180 3.13 -23.18 -5.47
C SER A 180 2.64 -23.78 -6.79
N SER A 181 1.75 -24.77 -6.71
CA SER A 181 1.02 -25.28 -7.86
C SER A 181 0.26 -24.16 -8.57
N GLY A 182 0.39 -24.09 -9.90
CA GLY A 182 -0.27 -23.08 -10.73
C GLY A 182 0.55 -21.81 -10.97
N PHE A 183 1.63 -21.58 -10.22
CA PHE A 183 2.61 -20.55 -10.59
C PHE A 183 3.59 -21.12 -11.61
N LYS A 184 3.74 -20.44 -12.76
CA LYS A 184 4.49 -20.98 -13.91
C LYS A 184 5.95 -20.53 -13.97
N ALA A 185 6.33 -19.53 -13.18
CA ALA A 185 7.70 -19.02 -13.15
C ALA A 185 8.48 -19.71 -12.04
N ASP A 186 9.78 -19.90 -12.28
CA ASP A 186 10.72 -20.27 -11.21
C ASP A 186 11.04 -19.04 -10.35
N TYR A 187 11.86 -19.25 -9.33
CA TYR A 187 12.27 -18.21 -8.39
C TYR A 187 12.93 -17.01 -9.10
N PHE A 188 13.86 -17.26 -10.02
CA PHE A 188 14.61 -16.19 -10.69
C PHE A 188 13.72 -15.35 -11.60
N LYS A 189 12.89 -16.00 -12.40
CA LYS A 189 11.94 -15.29 -13.27
C LYS A 189 10.89 -14.52 -12.49
N ALA A 190 10.51 -15.00 -11.30
CA ALA A 190 9.57 -14.31 -10.44
C ALA A 190 10.16 -13.05 -9.80
N MET A 191 11.47 -13.01 -9.55
CA MET A 191 12.17 -11.80 -9.12
C MET A 191 12.09 -10.68 -10.17
N ASP A 192 12.14 -11.04 -11.45
CA ASP A 192 12.06 -10.07 -12.56
C ASP A 192 10.63 -9.52 -12.78
N TYR A 193 9.62 -10.03 -12.06
CA TYR A 193 8.26 -9.55 -12.22
C TYR A 193 8.11 -8.16 -11.58
N PRO A 194 7.44 -7.21 -12.27
CA PRO A 194 6.98 -5.97 -11.66
C PRO A 194 6.13 -6.28 -10.42
N MET A 195 6.32 -5.51 -9.34
CA MET A 195 5.68 -5.79 -8.04
C MET A 195 4.16 -5.96 -8.15
N SER A 196 3.50 -5.09 -8.92
CA SER A 196 2.06 -5.19 -9.20
C SER A 196 1.64 -6.50 -9.89
N VAL A 197 2.43 -7.00 -10.84
CA VAL A 197 2.16 -8.25 -11.55
C VAL A 197 2.39 -9.44 -10.63
N PHE A 198 3.48 -9.40 -9.85
CA PHE A 198 3.77 -10.42 -8.85
C PHE A 198 2.65 -10.53 -7.82
N MET A 199 2.21 -9.41 -7.23
CA MET A 199 1.10 -9.40 -6.27
C MET A 199 -0.22 -9.87 -6.87
N ASN A 200 -0.50 -9.55 -8.13
CA ASN A 200 -1.67 -10.11 -8.83
C ASN A 200 -1.60 -11.64 -8.94
N HIS A 201 -0.42 -12.21 -9.21
CA HIS A 201 -0.24 -13.66 -9.18
C HIS A 201 -0.46 -14.23 -7.78
N VAL A 202 0.11 -13.60 -6.74
CA VAL A 202 -0.07 -14.01 -5.34
C VAL A 202 -1.55 -14.10 -5.00
N ARG A 203 -2.29 -13.01 -5.20
CA ARG A 203 -3.71 -12.95 -4.87
C ARG A 203 -4.54 -13.95 -5.69
N LYS A 204 -4.24 -14.10 -6.99
CA LYS A 204 -4.97 -15.05 -7.85
C LYS A 204 -4.72 -16.51 -7.43
N ILE A 205 -3.50 -16.87 -7.04
CA ILE A 205 -3.22 -18.23 -6.53
C ILE A 205 -3.92 -18.47 -5.20
N GLN A 206 -3.92 -17.48 -4.28
CA GLN A 206 -4.67 -17.57 -3.04
C GLN A 206 -6.17 -17.77 -3.29
N GLN A 207 -6.75 -17.03 -4.24
CA GLN A 207 -8.15 -17.17 -4.62
C GLN A 207 -8.47 -18.56 -5.19
N ILE A 208 -7.63 -19.09 -6.09
CA ILE A 208 -7.81 -20.44 -6.66
C ILE A 208 -7.72 -21.49 -5.55
N LYS A 209 -6.71 -21.43 -4.68
CA LYS A 209 -6.56 -22.38 -3.56
C LYS A 209 -7.75 -22.31 -2.61
N SER A 210 -8.25 -21.10 -2.31
CA SER A 210 -9.43 -20.91 -1.46
C SER A 210 -10.69 -21.50 -2.10
N TYR A 211 -10.89 -21.27 -3.40
CA TYR A 211 -11.97 -21.88 -4.18
C TYR A 211 -11.89 -23.41 -4.16
N ASP A 212 -10.72 -23.98 -4.47
CA ASP A 212 -10.52 -25.43 -4.50
C ASP A 212 -10.80 -26.05 -3.13
N ASN A 213 -10.28 -25.48 -2.04
CA ASN A 213 -10.53 -25.97 -0.69
C ASN A 213 -12.01 -25.90 -0.31
N THR A 214 -12.67 -24.80 -0.69
CA THR A 214 -14.11 -24.62 -0.46
C THR A 214 -14.92 -25.67 -1.22
N MET A 215 -14.59 -25.93 -2.50
CA MET A 215 -15.25 -26.97 -3.30
C MET A 215 -14.98 -28.37 -2.77
N HIS A 216 -13.77 -28.67 -2.31
CA HIS A 216 -13.49 -29.94 -1.63
C HIS A 216 -14.37 -30.12 -0.39
N GLY A 217 -14.56 -29.08 0.43
CA GLY A 217 -15.46 -29.11 1.58
C GLY A 217 -16.92 -29.33 1.19
N VAL A 218 -17.38 -28.70 0.11
CA VAL A 218 -18.72 -28.92 -0.46
C VAL A 218 -18.88 -30.38 -0.90
N TYR A 219 -17.94 -30.91 -1.70
CA TYR A 219 -18.01 -32.28 -2.21
C TYR A 219 -17.87 -33.33 -1.10
N ALA A 220 -17.10 -33.04 -0.04
CA ALA A 220 -16.99 -33.87 1.14
C ALA A 220 -18.21 -33.79 2.09
N GLY A 221 -19.13 -32.85 1.86
CA GLY A 221 -20.31 -32.64 2.69
C GLY A 221 -20.04 -31.95 4.03
N THR A 222 -18.86 -31.35 4.21
CA THR A 222 -18.49 -30.62 5.44
C THR A 222 -18.87 -29.14 5.40
N VAL A 223 -19.16 -28.61 4.21
CA VAL A 223 -19.61 -27.23 3.99
C VAL A 223 -20.93 -27.22 3.23
N GLU A 224 -21.91 -26.47 3.73
CA GLU A 224 -23.20 -26.31 3.05
C GLU A 224 -23.09 -25.30 1.89
N PHE A 225 -23.25 -25.78 0.65
CA PHE A 225 -23.14 -24.96 -0.56
C PHE A 225 -24.00 -23.69 -0.55
N GLY A 226 -25.25 -23.78 -0.05
CA GLY A 226 -26.18 -22.65 -0.03
C GLY A 226 -25.78 -21.50 0.90
N LYS A 227 -24.83 -21.71 1.82
CA LYS A 227 -24.33 -20.68 2.74
C LYS A 227 -23.07 -19.97 2.22
N ILE A 228 -22.53 -20.41 1.07
CA ILE A 228 -21.30 -19.85 0.51
C ILE A 228 -21.65 -18.60 -0.32
N PRO A 229 -21.01 -17.45 -0.05
CA PRO A 229 -21.16 -16.26 -0.88
C PRO A 229 -20.72 -16.54 -2.33
N LYS A 230 -21.51 -16.11 -3.32
CA LYS A 230 -21.21 -16.33 -4.75
C LYS A 230 -19.81 -15.85 -5.16
N ALA A 231 -19.31 -14.78 -4.54
CA ALA A 231 -17.96 -14.26 -4.80
C ALA A 231 -16.85 -15.29 -4.50
N GLN A 232 -17.03 -16.15 -3.49
CA GLN A 232 -16.08 -17.22 -3.17
C GLN A 232 -16.15 -18.40 -4.15
N LEU A 233 -17.22 -18.48 -4.94
CA LEU A 233 -17.42 -19.51 -5.97
C LEU A 233 -16.93 -19.07 -7.36
N ASP A 234 -16.49 -17.82 -7.49
CA ASP A 234 -15.94 -17.29 -8.73
C ASP A 234 -14.44 -17.10 -8.58
N TRP A 235 -13.65 -18.04 -9.10
CA TRP A 235 -12.18 -17.94 -9.11
C TRP A 235 -11.66 -17.01 -10.22
N THR A 236 -12.50 -16.68 -11.21
CA THR A 236 -12.17 -15.81 -12.35
C THR A 236 -12.41 -14.35 -12.06
N SER A 237 -13.17 -14.04 -10.99
CA SER A 237 -13.47 -12.68 -10.59
C SER A 237 -12.19 -11.86 -10.38
N LYS A 238 -12.37 -10.54 -10.46
CA LYS A 238 -11.32 -9.62 -10.09
C LYS A 238 -10.93 -9.91 -8.64
N VAL A 239 -9.63 -9.95 -8.36
CA VAL A 239 -9.21 -10.08 -6.98
C VAL A 239 -9.49 -8.75 -6.29
N ASP A 240 -10.27 -8.81 -5.21
CA ASP A 240 -10.59 -7.66 -4.38
C ASP A 240 -9.30 -7.05 -3.77
#